data_AF-A0A920B2U7-F1
#
_entry.id   AF-A0A920B2U7-F1
#
_cell.length_a   1.000
_cell.length_b   1.000
_cell.length_c   1.000
_cell.angle_alpha   90.00
_cell.angle_beta   90.00
_cell.angle_gamma   90.00
#
_symmetry.space_group_name_H-M   'P 1'
#
loop_
_entity.id
_entity.type
_entity.pdbx_description
1 polymer ?
#
loop_
_entity_poly.entity_id
_entity_poly.type
_entity_poly.pdbx_seq_one_letter_code
_entity_poly.pdbx_strand_id
1 'polypeptide(L)'
;MKLFLKEQEQRVEAGEIKPGTQNNLRKTLDLHFLPFCEKEGLVYTRDIKVGCLDGFTIHVGGSKNSLRSHLTNIKTFLKSLARKKQIDPYEAALLSDITPKVKIKQEDLSANPPFRDEKEWMTFVKEVHAWVKEGEQMNNNRILYSRRKMWSLLMVLKQSGGRPDEILNMTWKDIETQDVGRISESQKQQDIQALREQGLSPENLPDDVQEQLGRVPRYITHLRLLHTKTGAPREVTCNSAEVLARWRKFQEERVAYVNKKHPQWNVELTPDTKVFDSPYGGEWQPHKKPNPSLAGVNEKVLWKAKRSFAK
;
A
#
# COMPACT_ATOMS: atom_id res chain seq x y z
N MET A 1 -2.92 -10.30 34.16
CA MET A 1 -2.91 -10.24 32.68
C MET A 1 -4.14 -10.87 32.02
N LYS A 2 -4.47 -12.15 32.27
CA LYS A 2 -5.60 -12.85 31.60
C LYS A 2 -6.94 -12.09 31.64
N LEU A 3 -7.31 -11.56 32.81
CA LEU A 3 -8.51 -10.72 32.98
C LEU A 3 -8.50 -9.47 32.10
N PHE A 4 -7.35 -8.78 32.01
CA PHE A 4 -7.21 -7.60 31.16
C PHE A 4 -7.35 -7.94 29.66
N LEU A 5 -6.79 -9.07 29.21
CA LEU A 5 -6.93 -9.50 27.83
C LEU A 5 -8.38 -9.85 27.47
N LYS A 6 -9.13 -10.45 28.40
CA LYS A 6 -10.57 -10.72 28.26
C LYS A 6 -11.38 -9.42 28.17
N GLU A 7 -11.06 -8.41 28.98
CA GLU A 7 -11.68 -7.09 28.85
C GLU A 7 -11.38 -6.43 27.50
N GLN A 8 -10.16 -6.57 26.97
CA GLN A 8 -9.86 -6.06 25.63
C GLN A 8 -10.62 -6.83 24.55
N GLU A 9 -10.90 -8.12 24.74
CA GLU A 9 -11.72 -8.92 23.83
C GLU A 9 -13.17 -8.43 23.78
N GLN A 10 -13.77 -8.16 24.94
CA GLN A 10 -15.11 -7.56 25.03
C GLN A 10 -15.18 -6.20 24.32
N ARG A 11 -14.11 -5.40 24.38
CA ARG A 11 -14.02 -4.12 23.66
C ARG A 11 -13.88 -4.29 22.15
N VAL A 12 -13.31 -5.40 21.68
CA VAL A 12 -13.31 -5.77 20.25
C VAL A 12 -14.71 -6.15 19.82
N GLU A 13 -15.40 -6.98 20.62
CA GLU A 13 -16.79 -7.41 20.35
C GLU A 13 -17.75 -6.21 20.30
N ALA A 14 -17.57 -5.23 21.20
CA ALA A 14 -18.30 -3.96 21.20
C ALA A 14 -17.91 -3.00 20.06
N GLY A 15 -16.91 -3.32 19.25
CA GLY A 15 -16.44 -2.48 18.14
C GLY A 15 -15.62 -1.24 18.57
N GLU A 16 -15.28 -1.09 19.85
CA GLU A 16 -14.48 0.05 20.32
C GLU A 16 -13.03 0.01 19.83
N ILE A 17 -12.47 -1.20 19.68
CA ILE A 17 -11.09 -1.40 19.23
C ILE A 17 -11.00 -2.43 18.11
N LYS A 18 -10.05 -2.23 17.20
CA LYS A 18 -9.80 -3.18 16.10
C LYS A 18 -9.16 -4.48 16.65
N PRO A 19 -9.48 -5.67 16.09
CA PRO A 19 -8.85 -6.94 16.48
C PRO A 19 -7.32 -6.92 16.39
N GLY A 20 -6.77 -6.23 15.39
CA GLY A 20 -5.32 -6.07 15.22
C GLY A 20 -4.65 -5.34 16.40
N THR A 21 -5.34 -4.37 17.01
CA THR A 21 -4.84 -3.63 18.18
C THR A 21 -4.74 -4.55 19.39
N GLN A 22 -5.79 -5.34 19.66
CA GLN A 22 -5.79 -6.32 20.74
C GLN A 22 -4.72 -7.39 20.54
N ASN A 23 -4.57 -7.91 19.31
CA ASN A 23 -3.55 -8.92 18.99
C ASN A 23 -2.11 -8.38 19.21
N ASN A 24 -1.83 -7.15 18.78
CA ASN A 24 -0.52 -6.52 19.00
C ASN A 24 -0.23 -6.30 20.49
N LEU A 25 -1.25 -5.90 21.25
CA LEU A 25 -1.16 -5.74 22.70
C LEU A 25 -0.88 -7.08 23.38
N ARG A 26 -1.64 -8.14 23.04
CA ARG A 26 -1.43 -9.50 23.56
C ARG A 26 0.00 -9.98 23.28
N LYS A 27 0.43 -9.91 22.01
CA LYS A 27 1.80 -10.29 21.61
C LYS A 27 2.87 -9.53 22.38
N THR A 28 2.66 -8.23 22.61
CA THR A 28 3.61 -7.44 23.39
C THR A 28 3.70 -7.93 24.83
N LEU A 29 2.55 -8.22 25.46
CA LEU A 29 2.54 -8.68 26.84
C LEU A 29 3.14 -10.08 26.98
N ASP A 30 2.72 -11.02 26.12
CA ASP A 30 3.10 -12.43 26.21
C ASP A 30 4.56 -12.66 25.77
N LEU A 31 5.04 -12.01 24.70
CA LEU A 31 6.35 -12.29 24.11
C LEU A 31 7.47 -11.36 24.58
N HIS A 32 7.14 -10.22 25.19
CA HIS A 32 8.14 -9.22 25.56
C HIS A 32 8.04 -8.82 27.03
N PHE A 33 6.85 -8.44 27.50
CA PHE A 33 6.70 -7.95 28.87
C PHE A 33 6.85 -9.06 29.92
N LEU A 34 6.12 -10.17 29.79
CA LEU A 34 6.20 -11.26 30.76
C LEU A 34 7.59 -11.91 30.83
N PRO A 35 8.27 -12.24 29.71
CA PRO A 35 9.63 -12.77 29.78
C PRO A 35 10.62 -11.80 30.44
N PHE A 36 10.45 -10.49 30.23
CA PHE A 36 11.24 -9.49 30.93
C PHE A 36 10.95 -9.48 32.43
N CYS A 37 9.69 -9.51 32.84
CA CYS A 37 9.30 -9.57 34.24
C CYS A 37 9.86 -10.82 34.94
N GLU A 38 9.80 -11.98 34.29
CA GLU A 38 10.36 -13.23 34.82
C GLU A 38 11.88 -13.12 35.01
N LYS A 39 12.59 -12.54 34.04
CA LYS A 39 14.04 -12.34 34.10
C LYS A 39 14.46 -11.39 35.23
N GLU A 40 13.75 -10.26 35.39
CA GLU A 40 14.06 -9.25 36.40
C GLU A 40 13.42 -9.54 37.77
N GLY A 41 12.72 -10.67 37.92
CA GLY A 41 12.09 -11.07 39.19
C GLY A 41 10.85 -10.27 39.57
N LEU A 42 10.16 -9.64 38.61
CA LEU A 42 8.94 -8.88 38.81
C LEU A 42 7.72 -9.81 38.82
N VAL A 43 7.47 -10.45 39.96
CA VAL A 43 6.43 -11.50 40.10
C VAL A 43 5.07 -10.91 40.48
N TYR A 44 5.06 -9.90 41.33
CA TYR A 44 3.86 -9.31 41.90
C TYR A 44 3.65 -7.87 41.42
N THR A 45 2.40 -7.38 41.50
CA THR A 45 2.08 -6.01 41.09
C THR A 45 2.75 -4.95 41.97
N ARG A 46 3.13 -5.28 43.21
CA ARG A 46 3.93 -4.42 44.11
C ARG A 46 5.37 -4.23 43.67
N ASP A 47 5.87 -5.09 42.77
CA ASP A 47 7.22 -4.99 42.23
C ASP A 47 7.28 -3.97 41.07
N ILE A 48 6.11 -3.52 40.61
CA ILE A 48 5.99 -2.47 39.59
C ILE A 48 6.23 -1.11 40.26
N LYS A 49 7.46 -0.63 40.13
CA LYS A 49 7.93 0.66 40.66
C LYS A 49 8.59 1.50 39.57
N VAL A 50 8.76 2.81 39.81
CA VAL A 50 9.59 3.65 38.94
C VAL A 50 10.97 3.01 38.75
N GLY A 51 11.42 2.93 37.50
CA GLY A 51 12.71 2.33 37.12
C GLY A 51 12.70 0.81 36.86
N CYS A 52 11.63 0.08 37.20
CA CYS A 52 11.61 -1.38 37.03
C CYS A 52 11.65 -1.83 35.55
N LEU A 53 11.38 -0.93 34.61
CA LEU A 53 11.42 -1.20 33.16
C LEU A 53 12.60 -0.55 32.44
N ASP A 54 13.59 0.01 33.14
CA ASP A 54 14.71 0.72 32.50
C ASP A 54 15.52 -0.21 31.57
N GLY A 55 15.68 -1.48 31.94
CA GLY A 55 16.33 -2.50 31.12
C GLY A 55 15.47 -3.06 29.98
N PHE A 56 14.17 -2.71 29.91
CA PHE A 56 13.21 -3.36 29.00
C PHE A 56 13.60 -3.20 27.53
N THR A 57 14.00 -1.99 27.13
CA THR A 57 14.35 -1.70 25.73
C THR A 57 15.62 -2.45 25.29
N ILE A 58 16.53 -2.71 26.23
CA ILE A 58 17.77 -3.47 25.98
C ILE A 58 17.43 -4.95 25.84
N HIS A 59 16.56 -5.48 26.69
CA HIS A 59 16.14 -6.88 26.66
C HIS A 59 15.42 -7.26 25.37
N VAL A 60 14.46 -6.45 24.93
CA VAL A 60 13.66 -6.74 23.73
C VAL A 60 14.45 -6.45 22.45
N GLY A 61 15.23 -5.38 22.44
CA GLY A 61 15.94 -4.92 21.25
C GLY A 61 15.03 -4.52 20.09
N GLY A 62 15.62 -4.22 18.94
CA GLY A 62 14.91 -3.87 17.70
C GLY A 62 14.78 -2.37 17.43
N SER A 63 13.88 -2.02 16.51
CA SER A 63 13.73 -0.62 16.07
C SER A 63 13.10 0.26 17.14
N LYS A 64 13.51 1.53 17.23
CA LYS A 64 12.91 2.50 18.16
C LYS A 64 11.39 2.64 18.01
N ASN A 65 10.88 2.54 16.77
CA ASN A 65 9.44 2.55 16.50
C ASN A 65 8.73 1.34 17.13
N SER A 66 9.29 0.15 16.98
CA SER A 66 8.76 -1.08 17.59
C SER A 66 8.76 -0.96 19.11
N LEU A 67 9.89 -0.55 19.70
CA LEU A 67 10.03 -0.37 21.14
C LEU A 67 9.02 0.64 21.70
N ARG A 68 8.82 1.78 21.03
CA ARG A 68 7.78 2.76 21.43
C ARG A 68 6.37 2.15 21.39
N SER A 69 6.06 1.36 20.35
CA SER A 69 4.77 0.66 20.27
C SER A 69 4.60 -0.33 21.41
N HIS A 70 5.63 -1.10 21.75
CA HIS A 70 5.58 -2.03 22.87
C HIS A 70 5.37 -1.32 24.21
N LEU A 71 6.13 -0.27 24.47
CA LEU A 71 6.01 0.54 25.69
C LEU A 71 4.63 1.21 25.80
N THR A 72 4.02 1.60 24.68
CA THR A 72 2.64 2.13 24.67
C THR A 72 1.61 1.07 25.08
N ASN A 73 1.77 -0.16 24.60
CA ASN A 73 0.90 -1.28 24.98
C ASN A 73 1.08 -1.65 26.46
N ILE A 74 2.33 -1.69 26.95
CA ILE A 74 2.64 -1.94 28.36
C ILE A 74 2.05 -0.84 29.23
N LYS A 75 2.24 0.43 28.88
CA LYS A 75 1.63 1.56 29.60
C LYS A 75 0.12 1.45 29.66
N THR A 76 -0.53 0.99 28.59
CA THR A 76 -1.98 0.75 28.57
C THR A 76 -2.39 -0.34 29.56
N PHE A 77 -1.62 -1.41 29.65
CA PHE A 77 -1.81 -2.45 30.66
C PHE A 77 -1.60 -1.93 32.09
N LEU A 78 -0.51 -1.20 32.34
CA LEU A 78 -0.22 -0.60 33.65
C LEU A 78 -1.32 0.36 34.10
N LYS A 79 -1.83 1.21 33.19
CA LYS A 79 -3.00 2.07 33.46
C LYS A 79 -4.22 1.26 33.90
N SER A 80 -4.42 0.08 33.32
CA SER A 80 -5.51 -0.81 33.74
C SER A 80 -5.32 -1.34 35.16
N LEU A 81 -4.08 -1.66 35.55
CA LEU A 81 -3.77 -2.10 36.92
C LEU A 81 -3.95 -0.97 37.93
N ALA A 82 -3.48 0.24 37.59
CA ALA A 82 -3.67 1.44 38.41
C ALA A 82 -5.15 1.77 38.64
N ARG A 83 -5.99 1.71 37.60
CA ARG A 83 -7.45 1.90 37.73
C ARG A 83 -8.11 0.87 38.65
N LYS A 84 -7.59 -0.36 38.68
CA LYS A 84 -8.04 -1.45 39.55
C LYS A 84 -7.42 -1.40 40.95
N LYS A 85 -6.66 -0.35 41.27
CA LYS A 85 -5.94 -0.19 42.55
C LYS A 85 -5.00 -1.35 42.87
N GLN A 86 -4.40 -1.94 41.83
CA GLN A 86 -3.47 -3.08 41.97
C GLN A 86 -2.00 -2.65 42.03
N ILE A 87 -1.72 -1.38 41.72
CA ILE A 87 -0.41 -0.73 41.87
C ILE A 87 -0.50 0.21 43.07
N ASP A 88 0.61 0.38 43.78
CA ASP A 88 0.71 1.32 44.88
C ASP A 88 0.27 2.74 44.45
N PRO A 89 -0.48 3.50 45.27
CA PRO A 89 -0.97 4.82 44.90
C PRO A 89 0.13 5.82 44.50
N TYR A 90 1.30 5.76 45.15
CA TYR A 90 2.43 6.64 44.83
C TYR A 90 3.00 6.31 43.45
N GLU A 91 3.22 5.02 43.18
CA GLU A 91 3.70 4.53 41.89
C GLU A 91 2.68 4.79 40.77
N ALA A 92 1.38 4.67 41.07
CA ALA A 92 0.30 4.94 40.13
C ALA A 92 0.26 6.42 39.71
N ALA A 93 0.64 7.35 40.60
CA ALA A 93 0.78 8.77 40.26
C ALA A 93 1.97 9.02 39.32
N LEU A 94 3.03 8.21 39.41
CA LEU A 94 4.26 8.29 38.61
C LEU A 94 4.29 7.30 37.43
N LEU A 95 3.12 6.82 36.98
CA LEU A 95 3.00 5.81 35.94
C LEU A 95 3.59 6.24 34.58
N SER A 96 3.78 7.55 34.35
CA SER A 96 4.50 8.08 33.20
C SER A 96 5.99 7.73 33.18
N ASP A 97 6.57 7.54 34.35
CA ASP A 97 8.01 7.40 34.57
C ASP A 97 8.42 5.95 34.90
N ILE A 98 7.44 5.07 35.12
CA ILE A 98 7.64 3.61 35.13
C ILE A 98 8.08 3.11 33.75
N THR A 99 7.50 3.64 32.66
CA THR A 99 7.85 3.22 31.30
C THR A 99 8.94 4.13 30.71
N PRO A 100 10.07 3.58 30.22
CA PRO A 100 11.13 4.40 29.63
C PRO A 100 10.64 5.16 28.39
N LYS A 101 11.24 6.33 28.13
CA LYS A 101 10.89 7.20 27.01
C LYS A 101 11.85 6.98 25.84
N VAL A 102 11.37 6.41 24.75
CA VAL A 102 12.15 6.24 23.51
C VAL A 102 12.02 7.50 22.65
N LYS A 103 13.10 8.28 22.53
CA LYS A 103 13.16 9.45 21.62
C LYS A 103 13.33 8.96 20.18
N ILE A 104 12.45 9.41 19.29
CA ILE A 104 12.45 9.04 17.86
C ILE A 104 12.83 10.27 17.05
N LYS A 105 13.89 10.15 16.23
CA LYS A 105 14.28 11.15 15.25
C LYS A 105 13.60 10.89 13.91
N GLN A 106 13.55 11.89 13.03
CA GLN A 106 12.99 11.75 11.68
C GLN A 106 13.74 10.67 10.86
N GLU A 107 15.03 10.54 11.07
CA GLU A 107 15.87 9.48 10.47
C GLU A 107 15.41 8.08 10.89
N ASP A 108 14.98 7.90 12.14
CA ASP A 108 14.47 6.62 12.66
C ASP A 108 13.10 6.25 12.03
N LEU A 109 12.37 7.25 11.52
CA LEU A 109 11.13 7.06 10.76
C LEU A 109 11.40 6.77 9.27
N SER A 110 12.65 6.98 8.82
CA SER A 110 13.07 6.87 7.43
C SER A 110 13.61 5.48 7.11
N ALA A 111 12.90 4.41 7.53
CA ALA A 111 13.32 3.03 7.29
C ALA A 111 13.45 2.68 5.79
N ASN A 112 12.83 3.48 4.91
CA ASN A 112 12.86 3.33 3.45
C ASN A 112 13.09 4.67 2.78
N PRO A 113 14.32 4.98 2.35
CA PRO A 113 14.56 6.19 1.57
C PRO A 113 13.80 6.10 0.23
N PRO A 114 13.27 7.23 -0.28
CA PRO A 114 12.72 7.28 -1.63
C PRO A 114 13.80 6.89 -2.65
N PHE A 115 13.37 6.56 -3.88
CA PHE A 115 14.32 6.50 -5.01
C PHE A 115 15.09 7.83 -5.07
N ARG A 116 16.42 7.76 -5.15
CA ARG A 116 17.26 8.96 -5.04
C ARG A 116 17.14 9.84 -6.28
N ASP A 117 17.09 9.20 -7.44
CA ASP A 117 17.06 9.87 -8.73
C ASP A 117 16.32 9.03 -9.80
N GLU A 118 16.14 9.63 -10.97
CA GLU A 118 15.50 9.02 -12.13
C GLU A 118 16.28 7.79 -12.63
N LYS A 119 17.61 7.77 -12.49
CA LYS A 119 18.45 6.64 -12.94
C LYS A 119 18.20 5.40 -12.09
N GLU A 120 18.07 5.57 -10.78
CA GLU A 120 17.73 4.51 -9.84
C GLU A 120 16.32 3.98 -10.13
N TRP A 121 15.36 4.88 -10.40
CA TRP A 121 14.00 4.51 -10.81
C TRP A 121 13.99 3.72 -12.12
N MET A 122 14.70 4.17 -13.14
CA MET A 122 14.75 3.50 -14.45
C MET A 122 15.43 2.14 -14.39
N THR A 123 16.44 1.99 -13.53
CA THR A 123 17.07 0.69 -13.25
C THR A 123 16.05 -0.26 -12.61
N PHE A 124 15.32 0.22 -11.59
CA PHE A 124 14.25 -0.54 -10.97
C PHE A 124 13.17 -0.97 -11.99
N VAL A 125 12.72 -0.05 -12.84
CA VAL A 125 11.74 -0.32 -13.89
C VAL A 125 12.24 -1.39 -14.86
N LYS A 126 13.50 -1.31 -15.28
CA LYS A 126 14.12 -2.28 -16.19
C LYS A 126 14.11 -3.69 -15.60
N GLU A 127 14.52 -3.83 -14.33
CA GLU A 127 14.55 -5.12 -13.62
C GLU A 127 13.15 -5.71 -13.45
N VAL A 128 12.16 -4.90 -13.03
CA VAL A 128 10.78 -5.39 -12.89
C VAL A 128 10.20 -5.80 -14.24
N HIS A 129 10.49 -5.04 -15.30
CA HIS A 129 10.01 -5.37 -16.64
C HIS A 129 10.64 -6.66 -17.18
N ALA A 130 11.94 -6.87 -16.96
CA ALA A 130 12.62 -8.14 -17.28
C ALA A 130 11.98 -9.32 -16.53
N TRP A 131 11.71 -9.14 -15.23
CA TRP A 131 11.00 -10.13 -14.42
C TRP A 131 9.59 -10.44 -14.93
N VAL A 132 8.85 -9.45 -15.42
CA VAL A 132 7.54 -9.70 -16.05
C VAL A 132 7.70 -10.55 -17.32
N LYS A 133 8.68 -10.23 -18.18
CA LYS A 133 8.96 -10.99 -19.40
C LYS A 133 9.35 -12.44 -19.15
N GLU A 134 10.15 -12.71 -18.12
CA GLU A 134 10.43 -14.09 -17.69
C GLU A 134 9.14 -14.85 -17.33
N GLY A 135 8.16 -14.16 -16.74
CA GLY A 135 6.87 -14.76 -16.41
C GLY A 135 6.03 -15.09 -17.64
N GLU A 136 6.22 -14.41 -18.76
CA GLU A 136 5.56 -14.71 -20.05
C GLU A 136 6.06 -16.04 -20.63
N GLN A 137 7.30 -16.43 -20.34
CA GLN A 137 7.90 -17.69 -20.76
C GLN A 137 7.47 -18.88 -19.88
N MET A 138 6.82 -18.63 -18.75
CA MET A 138 6.39 -19.68 -17.82
C MET A 138 5.02 -20.24 -18.22
N ASN A 139 4.88 -21.57 -18.18
CA ASN A 139 3.61 -22.25 -18.48
C ASN A 139 2.45 -21.89 -17.53
N ASN A 140 2.77 -21.36 -16.34
CA ASN A 140 1.76 -21.03 -15.33
C ASN A 140 1.17 -19.62 -15.54
N ASN A 141 -0.02 -19.57 -16.14
CA ASN A 141 -0.75 -18.32 -16.38
C ASN A 141 -1.03 -17.48 -15.13
N ARG A 142 -1.13 -18.10 -13.93
CA ARG A 142 -1.29 -17.36 -12.67
C ARG A 142 -0.05 -16.57 -12.30
N ILE A 143 1.14 -17.09 -12.65
CA ILE A 143 2.41 -16.38 -12.45
C ILE A 143 2.43 -15.15 -13.34
N LEU A 144 2.19 -15.31 -14.65
CA LEU A 144 2.13 -14.19 -15.58
C LEU A 144 1.15 -13.10 -15.12
N TYR A 145 -0.06 -13.50 -14.73
CA TYR A 145 -1.06 -12.56 -14.20
C TYR A 145 -0.54 -11.79 -12.99
N SER A 146 0.07 -12.50 -12.03
CA SER A 146 0.59 -11.89 -10.81
C SER A 146 1.75 -10.92 -11.09
N ARG A 147 2.65 -11.25 -12.02
CA ARG A 147 3.77 -10.37 -12.40
C ARG A 147 3.29 -9.13 -13.13
N ARG A 148 2.41 -9.30 -14.14
CA ARG A 148 1.83 -8.19 -14.90
C ARG A 148 1.00 -7.27 -14.01
N LYS A 149 0.24 -7.84 -13.08
CA LYS A 149 -0.46 -7.11 -12.03
C LYS A 149 0.48 -6.25 -11.20
N MET A 150 1.55 -6.86 -10.67
CA MET A 150 2.52 -6.15 -9.82
C MET A 150 3.13 -4.97 -10.57
N TRP A 151 3.50 -5.16 -11.84
CA TRP A 151 4.01 -4.08 -12.68
C TRP A 151 3.01 -2.94 -12.85
N SER A 152 1.77 -3.24 -13.26
CA SER A 152 0.73 -2.22 -13.42
C SER A 152 0.45 -1.46 -12.11
N LEU A 153 0.39 -2.19 -10.99
CA LEU A 153 0.21 -1.61 -9.66
C LEU A 153 1.34 -0.62 -9.32
N LEU A 154 2.60 -1.01 -9.54
CA LEU A 154 3.75 -0.15 -9.25
C LEU A 154 3.76 1.13 -10.10
N MET A 155 3.39 1.03 -11.37
CA MET A 155 3.31 2.20 -12.25
C MET A 155 2.19 3.16 -11.82
N VAL A 156 1.00 2.63 -11.52
CA VAL A 156 -0.11 3.44 -11.00
C VAL A 156 0.27 4.10 -9.67
N LEU A 157 0.92 3.36 -8.77
CA LEU A 157 1.40 3.91 -7.50
C LEU A 157 2.42 5.04 -7.68
N LYS A 158 3.37 4.89 -8.63
CA LYS A 158 4.35 5.94 -8.96
C LYS A 158 3.69 7.19 -9.54
N GLN A 159 2.71 7.02 -10.41
CA GLN A 159 2.07 8.11 -11.15
C GLN A 159 1.04 8.84 -10.30
N SER A 160 0.31 8.13 -9.44
CA SER A 160 -0.75 8.69 -8.58
C SER A 160 -0.23 9.16 -7.22
N GLY A 161 0.86 8.58 -6.70
CA GLY A 161 1.24 8.76 -5.30
C GLY A 161 0.19 8.25 -4.30
N GLY A 162 -0.73 7.39 -4.76
CA GLY A 162 -1.74 6.77 -3.89
C GLY A 162 -1.14 5.75 -2.95
N ARG A 163 -1.76 5.56 -1.77
CA ARG A 163 -1.33 4.50 -0.86
C ARG A 163 -1.71 3.12 -1.43
N PRO A 164 -0.92 2.06 -1.21
CA PRO A 164 -1.22 0.72 -1.70
C PRO A 164 -2.61 0.24 -1.31
N ASP A 165 -3.04 0.46 -0.06
CA ASP A 165 -4.35 0.03 0.39
C ASP A 165 -5.50 0.82 -0.27
N GLU A 166 -5.28 2.08 -0.64
CA GLU A 166 -6.27 2.89 -1.36
C GLU A 166 -6.38 2.38 -2.81
N ILE A 167 -5.25 2.19 -3.47
CA ILE A 167 -5.15 1.75 -4.87
C ILE A 167 -5.63 0.29 -5.05
N LEU A 168 -5.34 -0.60 -4.10
CA LEU A 168 -5.80 -2.00 -4.14
C LEU A 168 -7.31 -2.16 -3.93
N ASN A 169 -7.97 -1.16 -3.33
CA ASN A 169 -9.41 -1.20 -3.09
C ASN A 169 -10.22 -0.45 -4.15
N MET A 170 -9.57 0.23 -5.10
CA MET A 170 -10.28 0.91 -6.18
C MET A 170 -10.91 -0.10 -7.15
N THR A 171 -12.07 0.28 -7.69
CA THR A 171 -12.82 -0.45 -8.71
C THR A 171 -12.75 0.26 -10.06
N TRP A 172 -13.14 -0.42 -11.14
CA TRP A 172 -13.08 0.17 -12.49
C TRP A 172 -14.01 1.38 -12.67
N LYS A 173 -15.10 1.48 -11.89
CA LYS A 173 -15.99 2.66 -11.85
C LYS A 173 -15.34 3.89 -11.19
N ASP A 174 -14.30 3.69 -10.38
CA ASP A 174 -13.61 4.78 -9.69
C ASP A 174 -12.57 5.49 -10.59
N ILE A 175 -12.41 5.01 -11.82
CA ILE A 175 -11.44 5.48 -12.80
C ILE A 175 -12.17 6.24 -13.91
N GLU A 176 -11.83 7.51 -14.05
CA GLU A 176 -12.29 8.34 -15.15
C GLU A 176 -11.08 8.79 -15.98
N THR A 177 -11.13 8.67 -17.30
CA THR A 177 -10.03 9.11 -18.18
C THR A 177 -10.56 10.12 -19.18
N GLN A 178 -9.90 11.27 -19.23
CA GLN A 178 -10.26 12.40 -20.08
C GLN A 178 -9.13 12.68 -21.05
N ASP A 179 -9.46 12.86 -22.34
CA ASP A 179 -8.50 13.39 -23.31
C ASP A 179 -8.49 14.91 -23.22
N VAL A 180 -7.44 15.46 -22.61
CA VAL A 180 -7.25 16.91 -22.52
C VAL A 180 -6.58 17.48 -23.76
N GLY A 181 -6.07 16.63 -24.65
CA GLY A 181 -5.28 17.00 -25.80
C GLY A 181 -3.95 17.68 -25.42
N ARG A 182 -3.02 17.72 -26.37
CA ARG A 182 -1.87 18.62 -26.33
C ARG A 182 -1.52 19.02 -27.75
N ILE A 183 -1.01 20.22 -27.92
CA ILE A 183 -0.38 20.60 -29.18
C ILE A 183 1.04 20.02 -29.19
N SER A 184 1.35 19.25 -30.23
CA SER A 184 2.68 18.74 -30.52
C SER A 184 3.24 19.53 -31.70
N GLU A 185 4.40 20.17 -31.52
CA GLU A 185 5.05 20.95 -32.57
C GLU A 185 5.46 20.07 -33.77
N SER A 186 5.89 18.84 -33.52
CA SER A 186 6.24 17.89 -34.59
C SER A 186 5.01 17.48 -35.41
N GLN A 187 3.88 17.22 -34.74
CA GLN A 187 2.63 16.88 -35.42
C GLN A 187 2.11 18.09 -36.20
N LYS A 188 2.20 19.29 -35.60
CA LYS A 188 1.83 20.55 -36.26
C LYS A 188 2.60 20.76 -37.57
N GLN A 189 3.91 20.46 -37.56
CA GLN A 189 4.73 20.53 -38.77
C GLN A 189 4.31 19.52 -39.83
N GLN A 190 3.97 18.28 -39.44
CA GLN A 190 3.45 17.26 -40.35
C GLN A 190 2.11 17.66 -40.95
N ASP A 191 1.19 18.18 -40.13
CA ASP A 191 -0.13 18.61 -40.58
C ASP A 191 -0.02 19.80 -41.55
N ILE A 192 0.85 20.77 -41.25
CA ILE A 192 1.17 21.91 -42.14
C ILE A 192 1.77 21.43 -43.46
N GLN A 193 2.67 20.45 -43.42
CA GLN A 193 3.29 19.88 -44.61
C GLN A 193 2.24 19.15 -45.48
N ALA A 194 1.36 18.36 -44.87
CA ALA A 194 0.27 17.68 -45.56
C ALA A 194 -0.72 18.67 -46.21
N LEU A 195 -1.03 19.78 -45.52
CA LEU A 195 -1.86 20.85 -46.10
C LEU A 195 -1.20 21.50 -47.32
N ARG A 196 0.10 21.77 -47.24
CA ARG A 196 0.86 22.32 -48.37
C ARG A 196 0.91 21.35 -49.56
N GLU A 197 1.03 20.05 -49.31
CA GLU A 197 0.96 19.02 -50.34
C GLU A 197 -0.42 18.93 -51.02
N GLN A 198 -1.48 19.28 -50.29
CA GLN A 198 -2.85 19.39 -50.82
C GLN A 198 -3.12 20.75 -51.50
N GLY A 199 -2.12 21.63 -51.58
CA GLY A 199 -2.25 22.96 -52.19
C GLY A 199 -2.99 23.98 -51.31
N LEU A 200 -3.18 23.68 -50.02
CA LEU A 200 -3.83 24.58 -49.06
C LEU A 200 -2.79 25.36 -48.25
N SER A 201 -3.03 26.66 -48.08
CA SER A 201 -2.21 27.52 -47.21
C SER A 201 -2.75 27.50 -45.78
N PRO A 202 -1.94 27.12 -44.77
CA PRO A 202 -2.37 27.07 -43.38
C PRO A 202 -2.84 28.42 -42.82
N GLU A 203 -2.35 29.55 -43.38
CA GLU A 203 -2.76 30.90 -42.97
C GLU A 203 -4.17 31.29 -43.45
N ASN A 204 -4.71 30.57 -44.43
CA ASN A 204 -6.04 30.84 -45.00
C ASN A 204 -7.12 29.91 -44.42
N LEU A 205 -6.75 29.06 -43.46
CA LEU A 205 -7.70 28.18 -42.78
C LEU A 205 -8.49 28.97 -41.74
N PRO A 206 -9.75 28.58 -41.47
CA PRO A 206 -10.50 29.07 -40.33
C PRO A 206 -9.73 28.89 -39.01
N ASP A 207 -9.85 29.86 -38.10
CA ASP A 207 -9.13 29.88 -36.81
C ASP A 207 -9.33 28.58 -36.01
N ASP A 208 -10.54 28.00 -36.03
CA ASP A 208 -10.88 26.76 -35.34
C ASP A 208 -10.15 25.53 -35.90
N VAL A 209 -9.84 25.52 -37.19
CA VAL A 209 -9.06 24.48 -37.86
C VAL A 209 -7.57 24.69 -37.59
N GLN A 210 -7.12 25.95 -37.57
CA GLN A 210 -5.74 26.30 -37.28
C GLN A 210 -5.35 25.94 -35.82
N GLU A 211 -6.28 26.11 -34.87
CA GLU A 211 -6.14 25.70 -33.47
C GLU A 211 -6.07 24.18 -33.27
N GLN A 212 -6.58 23.40 -34.24
CA GLN A 212 -6.51 21.92 -34.22
C GLN A 212 -5.21 21.37 -34.79
N LEU A 213 -4.42 22.16 -35.52
CA LEU A 213 -3.16 21.69 -36.10
C LEU A 213 -2.17 21.27 -35.02
N GLY A 214 -1.67 20.03 -35.14
CA GLY A 214 -0.79 19.42 -34.18
C GLY A 214 -1.47 18.95 -32.90
N ARG A 215 -2.81 18.92 -32.82
CA ARG A 215 -3.52 18.39 -31.66
C ARG A 215 -3.36 16.87 -31.60
N VAL A 216 -2.69 16.42 -30.55
CA VAL A 216 -2.45 15.00 -30.24
C VAL A 216 -3.23 14.64 -28.97
N PRO A 217 -3.83 13.44 -28.89
CA PRO A 217 -4.46 12.96 -27.67
C PRO A 217 -3.49 12.99 -26.49
N ARG A 218 -3.96 13.53 -25.36
CA ARG A 218 -3.25 13.48 -24.08
C ARG A 218 -4.24 13.07 -23.01
N TYR A 219 -4.14 11.83 -22.58
CA TYR A 219 -5.04 11.30 -21.58
C TYR A 219 -4.57 11.64 -20.17
N ILE A 220 -5.49 12.15 -19.35
CA ILE A 220 -5.33 12.31 -17.92
C ILE A 220 -6.35 11.40 -17.23
N THR A 221 -5.92 10.73 -16.16
CA THR A 221 -6.79 9.87 -15.37
C THR A 221 -7.11 10.51 -14.03
N HIS A 222 -8.38 10.47 -13.65
CA HIS A 222 -8.91 10.86 -12.36
C HIS A 222 -9.27 9.59 -11.58
N LEU A 223 -8.63 9.39 -10.43
CA LEU A 223 -8.87 8.27 -9.52
C LEU A 223 -9.68 8.74 -8.32
N ARG A 224 -10.85 8.16 -8.09
CA ARG A 224 -11.67 8.43 -6.90
C ARG A 224 -11.33 7.41 -5.81
N LEU A 225 -10.56 7.83 -4.81
CA LEU A 225 -10.02 6.97 -3.76
C LEU A 225 -10.65 7.28 -2.40
N LEU A 226 -10.68 6.29 -1.51
CA LEU A 226 -11.07 6.48 -0.11
C LEU A 226 -9.83 6.45 0.78
N HIS A 227 -9.68 7.44 1.65
CA HIS A 227 -8.55 7.48 2.58
C HIS A 227 -8.57 6.29 3.54
N THR A 228 -7.47 5.53 3.65
CA THR A 228 -7.41 4.30 4.46
C THR A 228 -7.72 4.53 5.95
N LYS A 229 -7.39 5.70 6.50
CA LYS A 229 -7.59 6.01 7.93
C LYS A 229 -8.94 6.64 8.23
N THR A 230 -9.39 7.56 7.40
CA THR A 230 -10.58 8.40 7.67
C THR A 230 -11.81 7.97 6.88
N GLY A 231 -11.64 7.17 5.82
CA GLY A 231 -12.71 6.83 4.88
C GLY A 231 -13.16 8.00 4.00
N ALA A 232 -12.54 9.18 4.12
CA ALA A 232 -12.92 10.35 3.35
C ALA A 232 -12.60 10.15 1.86
N PRO A 233 -13.51 10.53 0.95
CA PRO A 233 -13.23 10.50 -0.48
C PRO A 233 -12.17 11.53 -0.83
N ARG A 234 -11.28 11.17 -1.77
CA ARG A 234 -10.30 12.06 -2.38
C ARG A 234 -10.14 11.72 -3.85
N GLU A 235 -9.91 12.75 -4.65
CA GLU A 235 -9.62 12.58 -6.07
C GLU A 235 -8.12 12.76 -6.33
N VAL A 236 -7.56 11.93 -7.21
CA VAL A 236 -6.16 12.01 -7.63
C VAL A 236 -6.08 12.02 -9.14
N THR A 237 -5.57 13.13 -9.68
CA THR A 237 -5.30 13.28 -11.10
C THR A 237 -3.88 12.80 -11.42
N CYS A 238 -3.74 11.85 -12.34
CA CYS A 238 -2.45 11.25 -12.67
C CYS A 238 -2.35 10.82 -14.14
N ASN A 239 -1.11 10.63 -14.61
CA ASN A 239 -0.82 10.14 -15.95
C ASN A 239 -0.77 8.60 -15.97
N SER A 240 -1.89 7.95 -15.66
CA SER A 240 -1.99 6.48 -15.58
C SER A 240 -2.86 5.84 -16.67
N ALA A 241 -3.37 6.63 -17.61
CA ALA A 241 -4.32 6.20 -18.64
C ALA A 241 -3.80 4.99 -19.44
N GLU A 242 -2.59 5.08 -19.99
CA GLU A 242 -2.01 3.99 -20.79
C GLU A 242 -1.75 2.72 -19.97
N VAL A 243 -1.33 2.88 -18.72
CA VAL A 243 -1.04 1.75 -17.82
C VAL A 243 -2.33 1.02 -17.49
N LEU A 244 -3.37 1.76 -17.14
CA LEU A 244 -4.69 1.22 -16.78
C LEU A 244 -5.38 0.61 -18.01
N ALA A 245 -5.32 1.25 -19.17
CA ALA A 245 -5.87 0.71 -20.42
C ALA A 245 -5.19 -0.63 -20.80
N ARG A 246 -3.86 -0.67 -20.75
CA ARG A 246 -3.10 -1.91 -21.01
C ARG A 246 -3.41 -3.01 -20.00
N TRP A 247 -3.57 -2.63 -18.73
CA TRP A 247 -3.92 -3.56 -17.68
C TRP A 247 -5.34 -4.13 -17.86
N ARG A 248 -6.32 -3.27 -18.16
CA ARG A 248 -7.70 -3.66 -18.42
C ARG A 248 -7.81 -4.62 -19.59
N LYS A 249 -7.17 -4.30 -20.72
CA LYS A 249 -7.12 -5.18 -21.89
C LYS A 249 -6.54 -6.56 -21.53
N PHE A 250 -5.44 -6.58 -20.77
CA PHE A 250 -4.87 -7.84 -20.30
C PHE A 250 -5.84 -8.60 -19.38
N GLN A 251 -6.60 -7.93 -18.52
CA GLN A 251 -7.63 -8.60 -17.71
C GLN A 251 -8.72 -9.21 -18.57
N GLU A 252 -9.22 -8.49 -19.58
CA GLU A 252 -10.24 -8.97 -20.52
C GLU A 252 -9.76 -10.23 -21.27
N GLU A 253 -8.52 -10.22 -21.78
CA GLU A 253 -7.90 -11.40 -22.40
C GLU A 253 -7.83 -12.59 -21.44
N ARG A 254 -7.55 -12.33 -20.15
CA ARG A 254 -7.43 -13.38 -19.13
C ARG A 254 -8.78 -13.92 -18.71
N VAL A 255 -9.81 -13.07 -18.64
CA VAL A 255 -11.21 -13.47 -18.43
C VAL A 255 -11.65 -14.40 -19.57
N ALA A 256 -11.43 -14.01 -20.82
CA ALA A 256 -11.74 -14.85 -21.98
C ALA A 256 -11.01 -16.21 -21.92
N TYR A 257 -9.72 -16.20 -21.55
CA TYR A 257 -8.94 -17.42 -21.38
C TYR A 257 -9.50 -18.34 -20.28
N VAL A 258 -9.82 -17.81 -19.10
CA VAL A 258 -10.31 -18.65 -17.99
C VAL A 258 -11.71 -19.18 -18.26
N ASN A 259 -12.60 -18.40 -18.87
CA ASN A 259 -13.93 -18.88 -19.26
C ASN A 259 -13.85 -19.94 -20.36
N LYS A 260 -12.89 -19.84 -21.29
CA LYS A 260 -12.65 -20.91 -22.28
C LYS A 260 -12.14 -22.20 -21.64
N LYS A 261 -11.27 -22.10 -20.63
CA LYS A 261 -10.68 -23.27 -19.92
C LYS A 261 -11.62 -23.86 -18.87
N HIS A 262 -12.45 -23.02 -18.25
CA HIS A 262 -13.38 -23.34 -17.19
C HIS A 262 -14.72 -22.64 -17.46
N PRO A 263 -15.54 -23.15 -18.40
CA PRO A 263 -16.81 -22.52 -18.78
C PRO A 263 -17.77 -22.28 -17.61
N GLN A 264 -17.70 -23.14 -16.59
CA GLN A 264 -18.52 -23.03 -15.38
C GLN A 264 -18.18 -21.83 -14.48
N TRP A 265 -17.05 -21.16 -14.69
CA TRP A 265 -16.66 -20.01 -13.87
C TRP A 265 -17.41 -18.73 -14.26
N ASN A 266 -17.78 -18.59 -15.54
CA ASN A 266 -18.51 -17.42 -16.08
C ASN A 266 -18.07 -16.07 -15.48
N VAL A 267 -16.76 -15.82 -15.43
CA VAL A 267 -16.22 -14.60 -14.82
C VAL A 267 -16.46 -13.42 -15.76
N GLU A 268 -16.91 -12.30 -15.22
CA GLU A 268 -17.11 -11.06 -15.99
C GLU A 268 -16.34 -9.89 -15.39
N LEU A 269 -15.77 -9.05 -16.25
CA LEU A 269 -15.13 -7.80 -15.84
C LEU A 269 -16.17 -6.69 -15.84
N THR A 270 -16.56 -6.21 -14.66
CA THR A 270 -17.61 -5.20 -14.48
C THR A 270 -17.03 -3.90 -13.93
N PRO A 271 -17.76 -2.77 -13.97
CA PRO A 271 -17.31 -1.53 -13.33
C PRO A 271 -17.04 -1.68 -11.83
N ASP A 272 -17.77 -2.55 -11.12
CA ASP A 272 -17.58 -2.81 -9.69
C ASP A 272 -16.42 -3.77 -9.37
N THR A 273 -15.82 -4.38 -10.39
CA THR A 273 -14.65 -5.24 -10.20
C THR A 273 -13.46 -4.41 -9.70
N LYS A 274 -12.84 -4.86 -8.60
CA LYS A 274 -11.58 -4.26 -8.11
C LYS A 274 -10.48 -4.39 -9.15
N VAL A 275 -9.79 -3.30 -9.40
CA VAL A 275 -8.81 -3.17 -10.50
C VAL A 275 -7.70 -4.22 -10.41
N PHE A 276 -7.30 -4.62 -9.20
CA PHE A 276 -6.16 -5.51 -8.97
C PHE A 276 -6.52 -6.88 -8.38
N ASP A 277 -7.79 -7.28 -8.48
CA ASP A 277 -8.23 -8.63 -8.14
C ASP A 277 -7.89 -9.62 -9.27
N SER A 278 -8.09 -10.91 -9.03
CA SER A 278 -7.70 -11.99 -9.94
C SER A 278 -8.91 -12.81 -10.38
N PRO A 279 -9.08 -13.12 -11.68
CA PRO A 279 -10.21 -13.93 -12.18
C PRO A 279 -10.02 -15.45 -11.95
N TYR A 280 -8.87 -15.88 -11.41
CA TYR A 280 -8.60 -17.29 -11.14
C TYR A 280 -9.32 -17.77 -9.87
N GLY A 281 -10.35 -18.62 -10.04
CA GLY A 281 -11.06 -19.24 -8.91
C GLY A 281 -12.58 -19.25 -9.01
N GLY A 282 -13.16 -18.88 -10.16
CA GLY A 282 -14.63 -18.81 -10.33
C GLY A 282 -15.25 -17.48 -9.91
N GLU A 283 -14.53 -16.68 -9.15
CA GLU A 283 -14.92 -15.33 -8.73
C GLU A 283 -13.67 -14.44 -8.66
N TRP A 284 -13.86 -13.12 -8.64
CA TRP A 284 -12.76 -12.17 -8.47
C TRP A 284 -12.14 -12.31 -7.07
N GLN A 285 -10.95 -12.88 -7.02
CA GLN A 285 -10.24 -13.12 -5.77
C GLN A 285 -9.41 -11.90 -5.37
N PRO A 286 -9.52 -11.45 -4.11
CA PRO A 286 -8.68 -10.38 -3.62
C PRO A 286 -7.21 -10.78 -3.65
N HIS A 287 -6.33 -9.79 -3.71
CA HIS A 287 -4.90 -10.04 -3.61
C HIS A 287 -4.55 -10.72 -2.27
N LYS A 288 -4.36 -12.04 -2.29
CA LYS A 288 -3.67 -12.77 -1.22
C LYS A 288 -2.20 -12.34 -1.30
N LYS A 289 -1.64 -11.87 -0.17
CA LYS A 289 -0.22 -11.46 -0.05
C LYS A 289 0.64 -12.50 -0.79
N PRO A 290 1.58 -12.09 -1.66
CA PRO A 290 2.35 -13.05 -2.42
C PRO A 290 3.08 -13.97 -1.44
N ASN A 291 2.96 -15.28 -1.67
CA ASN A 291 3.72 -16.27 -0.93
C ASN A 291 5.21 -15.97 -1.15
N PRO A 292 6.02 -15.72 -0.10
CA PRO A 292 7.43 -15.36 -0.25
C PRO A 292 8.22 -16.39 -1.07
N SER A 293 7.80 -17.65 -1.07
CA SER A 293 8.40 -18.73 -1.85
C SER A 293 8.24 -18.63 -3.37
N LEU A 294 7.37 -17.75 -3.89
CA LEU A 294 7.20 -17.49 -5.32
C LEU A 294 7.93 -16.21 -5.79
N ALA A 295 8.58 -15.49 -4.88
CA ALA A 295 9.34 -14.29 -5.19
C ALA A 295 10.78 -14.63 -5.59
N GLY A 296 10.96 -15.12 -6.82
CA GLY A 296 12.27 -15.20 -7.47
C GLY A 296 12.88 -13.83 -7.84
N VAL A 297 12.26 -12.72 -7.43
CA VAL A 297 12.88 -11.40 -7.47
C VAL A 297 13.63 -11.22 -6.17
N ASN A 298 14.91 -10.86 -6.27
CA ASN A 298 15.75 -10.39 -5.17
C ASN A 298 14.88 -9.64 -4.14
N GLU A 299 14.62 -10.25 -2.98
CA GLU A 299 13.59 -9.83 -2.01
C GLU A 299 13.67 -8.34 -1.67
N LYS A 300 14.89 -7.79 -1.74
CA LYS A 300 15.20 -6.37 -1.58
C LYS A 300 14.45 -5.45 -2.55
N VAL A 301 14.25 -5.86 -3.80
CA VAL A 301 13.65 -5.06 -4.89
C VAL A 301 12.13 -4.96 -4.72
N LEU A 302 11.45 -6.10 -4.50
CA LEU A 302 10.00 -6.12 -4.22
C LEU A 302 9.67 -5.46 -2.87
N TRP A 303 10.56 -5.58 -1.88
CA TRP A 303 10.39 -4.95 -0.57
C TRP A 303 10.49 -3.42 -0.65
N LYS A 304 11.45 -2.89 -1.42
CA LYS A 304 11.58 -1.45 -1.69
C LYS A 304 10.35 -0.92 -2.44
N ALA A 305 9.89 -1.65 -3.46
CA ALA A 305 8.74 -1.28 -4.27
C ALA A 305 7.41 -1.19 -3.47
N LYS A 306 7.10 -2.21 -2.66
CA LYS A 306 5.84 -2.26 -1.89
C LYS A 306 5.69 -1.14 -0.86
N ARG A 307 6.79 -0.51 -0.42
CA ARG A 307 6.79 0.46 0.68
C ARG A 307 7.22 1.87 0.29
N SER A 308 7.96 2.05 -0.82
CA SER A 308 8.25 3.37 -1.39
C SER A 308 6.98 4.13 -1.80
N PHE A 309 5.92 3.41 -2.15
CA PHE A 309 4.64 3.98 -2.56
C PHE A 309 3.61 4.08 -1.42
N ALA A 310 3.95 3.66 -0.19
CA ALA A 310 3.02 3.59 0.94
C ALA A 310 2.99 4.84 1.84
N LYS A 311 3.26 6.03 1.28
CA LYS A 311 3.14 7.30 2.01
C LYS A 311 1.72 7.86 1.94
#